data_AF-A0A2V2UE48-F1
#
_entry.id   AF-A0A2V2UE48-F1
#
_cell.length_a   1.000
_cell.length_b   1.000
_cell.length_c   1.000
_cell.angle_alpha   90.00
_cell.angle_beta   90.00
_cell.angle_gamma   90.00
#
_symmetry.space_group_name_H-M   'P 1'
#
loop_
_entity.id
_entity.type
_entity.pdbx_description
1 polymer ?
#
loop_
_entity_poly.entity_id
_entity_poly.type
_entity_poly.pdbx_seq_one_letter_code
_entity_poly.pdbx_strand_id
1 'polypeptide(L)'
;MVSTKHESTRLENSTYNILMALGKEADFLYSTVDTYIEDARKDNRTELVEIWNQMKRDKEKHMQSLREALEKEAKEQKLNQ
;
A
#
# COMPACT_ATOMS: atom_id res chain seq x y z
N MET A 1 -6.80 5.14 -40.22
CA MET A 1 -5.58 4.67 -39.52
C MET A 1 -5.90 4.66 -38.03
N VAL A 2 -5.82 3.48 -37.40
CA VAL A 2 -6.24 3.25 -36.01
C VAL A 2 -5.25 3.89 -35.05
N SER A 3 -5.78 4.64 -34.09
CA SER A 3 -5.06 5.41 -33.09
C SER A 3 -4.47 4.48 -32.02
N THR A 4 -3.17 4.20 -32.09
CA THR A 4 -2.44 3.33 -31.15
C THR A 4 -1.85 4.07 -29.93
N LYS A 5 -2.44 5.19 -29.51
CA LYS A 5 -1.91 5.99 -28.39
C LYS A 5 -2.49 5.66 -27.01
N HIS A 6 -3.39 4.68 -26.90
CA HIS A 6 -4.19 4.46 -25.69
C HIS A 6 -3.66 3.44 -24.67
N GLU A 7 -2.76 2.52 -25.04
CA GLU A 7 -2.27 1.49 -24.10
C GLU A 7 -1.22 2.00 -23.12
N SER A 8 -0.27 2.81 -23.59
CA SER A 8 0.81 3.37 -22.75
C SER A 8 0.26 4.28 -21.64
N THR A 9 -0.77 5.08 -21.93
CA THR A 9 -1.43 5.96 -20.93
C THR A 9 -2.27 5.22 -19.88
N ARG A 10 -2.65 3.97 -20.13
CA ARG A 10 -3.56 3.20 -19.25
C ARG A 10 -2.80 2.46 -18.15
N LEU A 11 -1.65 1.87 -18.50
CA LEU A 11 -0.71 1.23 -17.57
C LEU A 11 -0.13 2.24 -16.57
N GLU A 12 0.24 3.45 -17.05
CA GLU A 12 0.71 4.54 -16.19
C GLU A 12 -0.35 4.95 -15.15
N ASN A 13 -1.63 4.94 -15.55
CA ASN A 13 -2.76 5.25 -14.67
C ASN A 13 -2.99 4.16 -13.60
N SER A 14 -2.83 2.88 -13.94
CA SER A 14 -3.00 1.80 -12.95
C SER A 14 -1.90 1.78 -11.90
N THR A 15 -0.63 1.93 -12.29
CA THR A 15 0.49 1.97 -11.33
C THR A 15 0.39 3.20 -10.43
N TYR A 16 0.07 4.37 -11.00
CA TYR A 16 -0.16 5.59 -10.23
C TYR A 16 -1.31 5.43 -9.23
N ASN A 17 -2.45 4.86 -9.64
CA ASN A 17 -3.58 4.61 -8.74
C ASN A 17 -3.22 3.66 -7.60
N ILE A 18 -2.41 2.63 -7.87
CA ILE A 18 -1.93 1.70 -6.84
C ILE A 18 -1.00 2.42 -5.86
N LEU A 19 -0.04 3.22 -6.34
CA LEU A 19 0.86 3.99 -5.48
C LEU A 19 0.10 5.00 -4.61
N MET A 20 -0.91 5.68 -5.18
CA MET A 20 -1.78 6.57 -4.42
C MET A 20 -2.59 5.84 -3.35
N ALA A 21 -3.09 4.64 -3.64
CA ALA A 21 -3.79 3.82 -2.65
C ALA A 21 -2.84 3.37 -1.52
N LEU A 22 -1.61 2.97 -1.87
CA LEU A 22 -0.57 2.63 -0.90
C LEU A 22 -0.22 3.82 0.01
N GLY A 23 -0.09 5.03 -0.54
CA GLY A 23 0.17 6.23 0.24
C GLY A 23 -0.92 6.50 1.29
N LYS A 24 -2.19 6.43 0.88
CA LYS A 24 -3.33 6.60 1.80
C LYS A 24 -3.36 5.53 2.89
N GLU A 25 -3.06 4.28 2.53
CA GLU A 25 -3.02 3.18 3.48
C GLU A 25 -1.87 3.35 4.49
N ALA A 26 -0.69 3.79 4.03
CA ALA A 26 0.44 4.10 4.89
C ALA A 26 0.11 5.24 5.87
N ASP A 27 -0.51 6.32 5.39
CA ASP A 27 -0.95 7.43 6.23
C ASP A 27 -1.92 6.97 7.32
N PHE A 28 -2.88 6.11 6.99
CA PHE A 28 -3.80 5.52 7.96
C PHE A 28 -3.07 4.68 9.02
N LEU A 29 -2.13 3.84 8.60
CA LEU A 29 -1.38 2.95 9.49
C LEU A 29 -0.42 3.69 10.43
N TYR A 30 0.27 4.72 9.96
CA TYR A 30 1.28 5.44 10.76
C TYR A 30 0.70 6.60 11.57
N SER A 31 -0.55 7.00 11.34
CA SER A 31 -1.21 8.04 12.14
C SER A 31 -2.36 7.48 12.99
N THR A 32 -3.36 6.92 12.33
CA THR A 32 -4.65 6.61 12.93
C THR A 32 -4.57 5.35 13.78
N VAL A 33 -3.89 4.31 13.27
CA VAL A 33 -3.71 3.07 14.03
C VAL A 33 -2.85 3.27 15.27
N ASP A 34 -1.79 4.08 15.19
CA ASP A 34 -0.96 4.39 16.36
C ASP A 34 -1.75 5.13 17.45
N THR A 35 -2.63 6.06 17.05
CA THR A 35 -3.56 6.73 17.98
C THR A 35 -4.49 5.72 18.67
N TYR A 36 -5.08 4.78 17.92
CA TYR A 36 -5.97 3.77 18.51
C TYR A 36 -5.24 2.75 19.39
N ILE A 37 -3.98 2.43 19.09
CA ILE A 37 -3.13 1.63 19.97
C ILE A 37 -2.91 2.37 21.30
N GLU A 38 -2.61 3.66 21.25
CA GLU A 38 -2.43 4.48 22.46
C GLU A 38 -3.70 4.57 23.29
N ASP A 39 -4.86 4.79 22.66
CA ASP A 39 -6.14 4.86 23.37
C ASP A 39 -6.52 3.52 23.99
N ALA A 40 -6.33 2.41 23.28
CA ALA A 40 -6.53 1.07 23.84
C ALA A 40 -5.58 0.78 25.01
N ARG A 41 -4.33 1.28 24.97
CA ARG A 41 -3.38 1.19 26.09
C ARG A 41 -3.85 2.02 27.30
N LYS A 42 -4.29 3.26 27.10
CA LYS A 42 -4.82 4.14 28.17
C LYS A 42 -6.04 3.52 28.85
N ASP A 43 -6.88 2.84 28.08
CA ASP A 43 -8.08 2.13 28.56
C ASP A 43 -7.79 0.73 29.14
N ASN A 44 -6.53 0.30 29.22
CA ASN A 44 -6.12 -1.04 29.65
C ASN A 44 -6.77 -2.19 28.86
N ARG A 45 -7.05 -1.99 27.57
CA ARG A 45 -7.66 -2.99 26.66
C ARG A 45 -6.59 -3.74 25.90
N THR A 46 -5.83 -4.59 26.60
CA THR A 46 -4.65 -5.29 26.05
C THR A 46 -4.95 -6.11 24.79
N GLU A 47 -6.09 -6.80 24.73
CA GLU A 47 -6.49 -7.57 23.54
C GLU A 47 -6.65 -6.67 22.30
N LEU A 48 -7.24 -5.47 22.47
CA LEU A 48 -7.37 -4.52 21.36
C LEU A 48 -6.01 -4.00 20.90
N VAL A 49 -5.08 -3.77 21.84
CA VAL A 49 -3.70 -3.38 21.52
C VAL A 49 -3.04 -4.47 20.65
N GLU A 50 -3.22 -5.74 21.00
CA GLU A 50 -2.66 -6.86 20.24
C GLU A 50 -3.25 -6.95 18.84
N ILE A 51 -4.58 -6.84 18.71
CA ILE A 51 -5.27 -6.85 17.41
C ILE A 51 -4.80 -5.69 16.53
N TRP A 52 -4.72 -4.46 17.05
CA TRP A 52 -4.25 -3.31 16.27
C TRP A 52 -2.80 -3.48 15.80
N ASN A 53 -1.92 -3.98 16.68
CA ASN A 53 -0.53 -4.26 16.31
C ASN A 53 -0.44 -5.37 15.25
N GLN A 54 -1.29 -6.38 15.32
CA GLN A 54 -1.34 -7.44 14.31
C GLN A 54 -1.82 -6.88 12.95
N MET A 55 -2.91 -6.12 12.94
CA MET A 55 -3.41 -5.45 11.74
C MET A 55 -2.35 -4.55 11.09
N LYS A 56 -1.59 -3.80 11.89
CA LYS A 56 -0.50 -2.95 11.40
C LYS A 56 0.56 -3.78 10.68
N ARG A 57 1.08 -4.83 11.33
CA ARG A 57 2.10 -5.72 10.74
C ARG A 57 1.64 -6.39 9.45
N ASP A 58 0.41 -6.90 9.44
CA ASP A 58 -0.12 -7.60 8.26
C ASP A 58 -0.28 -6.65 7.07
N LYS A 59 -0.76 -5.43 7.32
CA LYS A 59 -0.88 -4.42 6.28
C LYS A 59 0.49 -3.93 5.78
N GLU A 60 1.46 -3.71 6.67
CA GLU A 60 2.84 -3.40 6.28
C GLU A 60 3.43 -4.47 5.36
N LYS A 61 3.22 -5.75 5.69
CA LYS A 61 3.63 -6.88 4.84
C LYS A 61 2.97 -6.82 3.46
N HIS A 62 1.65 -6.57 3.40
CA HIS A 62 0.95 -6.44 2.13
C HIS A 62 1.46 -5.26 1.29
N MET A 63 1.74 -4.10 1.90
CA MET A 63 2.30 -2.95 1.18
C MET A 63 3.68 -3.27 0.61
N GLN A 64 4.53 -3.95 1.39
CA GLN A 64 5.86 -4.37 0.94
C GLN A 64 5.76 -5.34 -0.25
N SER A 65 4.90 -6.36 -0.18
CA SER A 65 4.69 -7.29 -1.30
C SER A 65 4.18 -6.60 -2.56
N LEU A 66 3.29 -5.61 -2.42
CA LEU A 66 2.77 -4.85 -3.56
C LEU A 66 3.87 -3.98 -4.19
N ARG A 67 4.69 -3.34 -3.37
CA ARG A 67 5.85 -2.56 -3.83
C ARG A 67 6.83 -3.44 -4.61
N GLU A 68 7.17 -4.61 -4.09
CA GLU A 68 8.06 -5.57 -4.76
C GLU A 68 7.50 -6.03 -6.12
N ALA A 69 6.19 -6.29 -6.20
CA ALA A 69 5.53 -6.65 -7.44
C ALA A 69 5.64 -5.52 -8.48
N LEU A 70 5.36 -4.27 -8.08
CA LEU A 70 5.50 -3.10 -8.95
C LEU A 70 6.94 -2.86 -9.40
N GLU A 71 7.91 -3.01 -8.50
CA GLU A 71 9.34 -2.88 -8.83
C GLU A 71 9.79 -3.96 -9.84
N LYS A 72 9.26 -5.18 -9.72
CA LYS A 72 9.51 -6.27 -10.66
C LYS A 72 8.92 -5.97 -12.04
N GLU A 73 7.65 -5.56 -12.11
CA GLU A 73 7.01 -5.17 -13.38
C GLU A 73 7.78 -4.04 -14.08
N ALA A 74 8.20 -3.01 -13.33
CA ALA A 74 8.96 -1.90 -13.89
C ALA A 74 10.33 -2.32 -14.44
N LYS A 75 11.00 -3.31 -13.82
CA LYS A 75 12.27 -3.88 -14.31
C LYS A 75 12.06 -4.71 -15.58
N GLU A 76 11.02 -5.55 -15.61
CA GLU A 76 10.68 -6.37 -16.78
C GLU A 76 10.29 -5.51 -18.00
N GLN A 77 9.56 -4.41 -17.78
CA GLN A 77 9.24 -3.45 -18.85
C GLN A 77 10.50 -2.75 -19.43
N LYS A 78 11.49 -2.43 -18.60
CA LYS A 78 12.76 -1.84 -19.04
C LYS A 78 13.69 -2.81 -19.79
N LEU A 79 13.53 -4.12 -19.57
CA LEU A 79 14.32 -5.16 -20.24
C LEU A 79 13.73 -5.57 -21.59
N ASN A 80 12.44 -5.33 -21.82
CA ASN A 80 11.72 -5.65 -23.06
C ASN A 80 11.58 -4.45 -24.03
N GLN A 81 12.20 -3.31 -23.73
CA GLN A 81 12.30 -2.13 -24.62
C GLN A 81 13.71 -2.02 -25.19
#